data_AF-A0A512N802-F1
#
_entry.id   AF-A0A512N802-F1
#
_cell.length_a   1.000
_cell.length_b   1.000
_cell.length_c   1.000
_cell.angle_alpha   90.00
_cell.angle_beta   90.00
_cell.angle_gamma   90.00
#
_symmetry.space_group_name_H-M   'P 1'
#
loop_
_entity.id
_entity.type
_entity.pdbx_description
1 polymer ?
#
loop_
_entity_poly.entity_id
_entity_poly.type
_entity_poly.pdbx_seq_one_letter_code
_entity_poly.pdbx_strand_id
1 'polypeptide(L)'
;MLNEANLIMRSGTAVRGYTQNEIRPLIVDQLAVRFLPHSVPSYSAQTVLHQLQKDFPDYSYKEAALNPTNPADRATNWESDVIHAFKNDPKLGEFVGLRETATGPFLTFARPFRLTDKACLACHSTPAAAPPTMIDLYGNSNGFGWQLNDVIGAQIVSVPMSVALNRANRSLLAFVGSLSAVFVVMLVILNVLMHFIILKPIQEITALARDVSAGKTDVQEYPVRGSDEISSLGRSFNLMHRSLQNAMRMLEGT
;
A
#
# COMPACT_ATOMS: atom_id res chain seq x y z
N MET A 1 -5.55 3.00 -0.57
CA MET A 1 -5.61 4.30 -1.30
C MET A 1 -7.00 4.87 -1.37
N LEU A 2 -7.97 4.23 -2.04
CA LEU A 2 -9.34 4.78 -2.09
C LEU A 2 -9.98 4.94 -0.70
N ASN A 3 -9.78 3.97 0.20
CA ASN A 3 -10.24 4.08 1.60
C ASN A 3 -9.56 5.24 2.36
N GLU A 4 -8.26 5.49 2.13
CA GLU A 4 -7.55 6.61 2.75
C GLU A 4 -8.08 7.94 2.22
N ALA A 5 -8.28 8.06 0.90
CA ALA A 5 -8.85 9.25 0.29
C ALA A 5 -10.28 9.52 0.78
N ASN A 6 -11.10 8.47 0.89
CA ASN A 6 -12.46 8.56 1.42
C ASN A 6 -12.47 8.91 2.92
N LEU A 7 -11.50 8.44 3.70
CA LEU A 7 -11.34 8.83 5.10
C LEU A 7 -11.08 10.34 5.22
N ILE A 8 -10.12 10.87 4.46
CA ILE A 8 -9.81 12.31 4.43
C ILE A 8 -11.04 13.12 3.99
N MET A 9 -11.73 12.67 2.94
CA MET A 9 -12.98 13.29 2.47
C MET A 9 -14.02 13.35 3.60
N ARG A 10 -14.26 12.22 4.29
CA ARG A 10 -15.22 12.14 5.39
C ARG A 10 -14.80 12.96 6.59
N SER A 11 -13.50 13.05 6.90
CA SER A 11 -12.97 13.95 7.93
C SER A 11 -13.29 15.41 7.59
N GLY A 12 -13.07 15.82 6.33
CA GLY A 12 -13.48 17.15 5.86
C GLY A 12 -14.98 17.38 6.05
N THR A 13 -15.83 16.45 5.61
CA THR A 13 -17.28 16.52 5.82
C THR A 13 -17.67 16.61 7.30
N ALA A 14 -17.00 15.87 8.19
CA ALA A 14 -17.26 15.89 9.62
C ALA A 14 -16.92 17.26 10.23
N VAL A 15 -15.77 17.84 9.88
CA VAL A 15 -15.37 19.19 10.32
C VAL A 15 -16.35 20.25 9.83
N ARG A 16 -16.84 20.12 8.58
CA ARG A 16 -17.89 21.01 8.06
C ARG A 16 -19.17 20.92 8.88
N GLY A 17 -19.64 19.70 9.16
CA GLY A 17 -20.83 19.45 9.95
C GLY A 17 -20.72 20.06 11.35
N TYR A 18 -19.59 19.83 12.02
CA TYR A 18 -19.30 20.44 13.33
C TYR A 18 -19.30 21.97 13.26
N THR A 19 -18.66 22.55 12.25
CA THR A 19 -18.60 24.01 12.09
C THR A 19 -19.99 24.61 11.88
N GLN A 20 -20.80 23.99 11.03
CA GLN A 20 -22.15 24.49 10.70
C GLN A 20 -23.12 24.33 11.88
N ASN A 21 -23.09 23.19 12.55
CA ASN A 21 -24.12 22.80 13.52
C ASN A 21 -23.79 23.24 14.95
N GLU A 22 -22.50 23.27 15.31
CA GLU A 22 -22.06 23.54 16.69
C GLU A 22 -21.38 24.91 16.82
N ILE A 23 -20.49 25.27 15.89
CA ILE A 23 -19.70 26.51 16.00
C ILE A 23 -20.47 27.74 15.53
N ARG A 24 -21.03 27.71 14.32
CA ARG A 24 -21.69 28.86 13.71
C ARG A 24 -22.77 29.48 14.61
N PRO A 25 -23.68 28.71 15.27
CA PRO A 25 -24.69 29.29 16.15
C PRO A 25 -24.11 30.10 17.33
N LEU A 26 -22.90 29.78 17.78
CA LEU A 26 -22.26 30.44 18.92
C LEU A 26 -21.58 31.78 18.55
N ILE A 27 -21.26 31.98 17.27
CA ILE A 27 -20.49 33.14 16.80
C ILE A 27 -21.21 33.98 15.74
N VAL A 28 -22.44 33.61 15.35
CA VAL A 28 -23.19 34.28 14.27
C VAL A 28 -23.42 35.77 14.55
N ASP A 29 -23.71 36.14 15.80
CA ASP A 29 -23.96 37.53 16.18
C ASP A 29 -22.70 38.40 16.03
N GLN A 30 -21.51 37.81 16.24
CA GLN A 30 -20.23 38.52 16.08
C GLN A 30 -19.94 38.86 14.61
N LEU A 31 -20.55 38.12 13.66
CA LEU A 31 -20.36 38.34 12.22
C LEU A 31 -20.89 39.71 11.76
N ALA A 32 -21.85 40.29 12.48
CA ALA A 32 -22.36 41.64 12.21
C ALA A 32 -21.30 42.72 12.46
N VAL A 33 -20.35 42.47 13.37
CA VAL A 33 -19.27 43.41 13.70
C VAL A 33 -18.02 43.12 12.86
N ARG A 34 -17.67 41.84 12.71
CA ARG A 34 -16.50 41.41 11.94
C ARG A 34 -16.74 40.03 11.37
N PHE A 35 -16.48 39.87 10.07
CA PHE A 35 -16.58 38.55 9.46
C PHE A 35 -15.48 37.62 9.99
N LEU A 36 -15.88 36.48 10.55
CA LEU A 36 -14.99 35.46 11.08
C LEU A 36 -15.04 34.24 10.16
N PRO A 37 -13.98 33.94 9.37
CA PRO A 37 -13.97 32.77 8.50
C PRO A 37 -14.22 31.44 9.23
N HIS A 38 -13.95 31.39 10.54
CA HIS A 38 -14.24 30.26 11.43
C HIS A 38 -15.71 29.84 11.47
N SER A 39 -16.65 30.71 11.07
CA SER A 39 -18.08 30.35 10.92
C SER A 39 -18.40 29.63 9.61
N VAL A 40 -17.44 29.57 8.68
CA VAL A 40 -17.63 29.01 7.34
C VAL A 40 -17.12 27.57 7.31
N PRO A 41 -17.98 26.57 7.01
CA PRO A 41 -17.59 25.16 7.03
C PRO A 41 -16.39 24.81 6.14
N SER A 42 -16.27 25.43 4.96
CA SER A 42 -15.16 25.19 4.03
C SER A 42 -13.83 25.67 4.59
N TYR A 43 -13.81 26.85 5.23
CA TYR A 43 -12.63 27.39 5.86
C TYR A 43 -12.10 26.45 6.94
N SER A 44 -12.97 26.00 7.86
CA SER A 44 -12.56 25.08 8.92
C SER A 44 -12.06 23.74 8.40
N ALA A 45 -12.76 23.13 7.43
CA ALA A 45 -12.35 21.86 6.85
C ALA A 45 -10.99 21.93 6.15
N GLN A 46 -10.78 22.95 5.31
CA GLN A 46 -9.50 23.16 4.64
C GLN A 46 -8.40 23.51 5.65
N THR A 47 -8.66 24.36 6.65
CA THR A 47 -7.67 24.75 7.66
C THR A 47 -7.20 23.54 8.49
N VAL A 48 -8.12 22.70 8.96
CA VAL A 48 -7.79 21.49 9.73
C VAL A 48 -7.02 20.49 8.86
N LEU A 49 -7.45 20.25 7.63
CA LEU A 49 -6.77 19.31 6.74
C LEU A 49 -5.43 19.84 6.21
N HIS A 50 -5.26 21.16 6.11
CA HIS A 50 -3.97 21.76 5.84
C HIS A 50 -2.98 21.58 7.01
N GLN A 51 -3.48 21.56 8.26
CA GLN A 51 -2.65 21.20 9.40
C GLN A 51 -2.21 19.73 9.32
N LEU A 52 -3.10 18.81 8.91
CA LEU A 52 -2.75 17.41 8.67
C LEU A 52 -1.71 17.26 7.55
N GLN A 53 -1.81 18.07 6.50
CA GLN A 53 -0.85 18.07 5.39
C GLN A 53 0.58 18.41 5.82
N LYS A 54 0.80 19.06 6.96
CA LYS A 54 2.17 19.30 7.47
C LYS A 54 2.90 17.99 7.82
N ASP A 55 2.16 17.00 8.34
CA ASP A 55 2.69 15.67 8.65
C ASP A 55 2.65 14.75 7.41
N PHE A 56 1.75 15.04 6.47
CA PHE A 56 1.53 14.27 5.24
C PHE A 56 1.60 15.20 4.00
N PRO A 57 2.81 15.69 3.62
CA PRO A 57 2.97 16.78 2.64
C PRO A 57 2.45 16.44 1.24
N ASP A 58 2.52 15.17 0.87
CA ASP A 58 2.04 14.68 -0.42
C ASP A 58 0.52 14.50 -0.44
N TYR A 59 -0.18 14.52 0.70
CA TYR A 59 -1.63 14.43 0.73
C TYR A 59 -2.21 15.84 0.59
N SER A 60 -3.32 15.98 -0.13
CA SER A 60 -4.01 17.27 -0.20
C SER A 60 -5.51 17.11 -0.15
N TYR A 61 -6.15 18.11 0.45
CA TYR A 61 -7.58 18.32 0.42
C TYR A 61 -7.83 19.75 0.01
N LYS A 62 -8.69 19.95 -0.98
CA LYS A 62 -9.11 21.26 -1.45
C LYS A 62 -10.60 21.26 -1.74
N GLU A 63 -11.28 22.33 -1.39
CA GLU A 63 -12.63 22.60 -1.88
C GLU A 63 -12.57 23.58 -3.04
N ALA A 64 -12.39 23.04 -4.24
CA ALA A 64 -12.25 23.83 -5.45
C ALA A 64 -13.62 24.32 -5.95
N ALA A 65 -13.75 25.60 -6.26
CA ALA A 65 -14.96 26.16 -6.87
C ALA A 65 -14.65 26.93 -8.15
N LEU A 66 -15.61 26.98 -9.07
CA LEU A 66 -15.48 27.74 -10.32
C LEU A 66 -15.46 29.27 -10.05
N ASN A 67 -16.27 29.70 -9.08
CA ASN A 67 -16.33 31.08 -8.60
C ASN A 67 -16.33 31.09 -7.05
N PRO A 68 -15.16 30.94 -6.39
CA PRO A 68 -15.05 30.94 -4.93
C PRO A 68 -15.07 32.35 -4.36
N THR A 69 -15.45 32.51 -3.08
CA THR A 69 -15.21 33.77 -2.35
C THR A 69 -13.72 34.03 -2.13
N ASN A 70 -12.98 33.03 -1.66
CA ASN A 70 -11.54 33.12 -1.50
C ASN A 70 -10.83 32.73 -2.81
N PRO A 71 -10.04 33.61 -3.45
CA PRO A 71 -9.34 33.29 -4.69
C PRO A 71 -8.41 32.06 -4.61
N ALA A 72 -7.90 31.72 -3.43
CA ALA A 72 -7.07 30.52 -3.22
C ALA A 72 -7.84 29.20 -3.51
N ASP A 73 -9.17 29.23 -3.38
CA ASP A 73 -10.05 28.08 -3.61
C ASP A 73 -10.47 27.96 -5.09
N ARG A 74 -9.94 28.83 -5.96
CA ARG A 74 -10.30 28.80 -7.39
C ARG A 74 -9.83 27.49 -8.00
N ALA A 75 -10.75 26.84 -8.70
CA ALA A 75 -10.45 25.63 -9.44
C ALA A 75 -9.36 25.91 -10.49
N THR A 76 -8.34 25.07 -10.48
CA THR A 76 -7.40 24.96 -11.59
C THR A 76 -8.10 24.29 -12.79
N ASN A 77 -7.41 24.20 -13.94
CA ASN A 77 -8.01 23.65 -15.16
C ASN A 77 -8.55 22.22 -14.96
N TRP A 78 -7.74 21.32 -14.41
CA TRP A 78 -8.16 19.93 -14.21
C TRP A 78 -9.23 19.78 -13.10
N GLU A 79 -9.20 20.63 -12.07
CA GLU A 79 -10.24 20.66 -11.03
C GLU A 79 -11.57 21.13 -11.64
N SER A 80 -11.51 22.08 -12.58
CA SER A 80 -12.67 22.55 -13.32
C SER A 80 -13.27 21.45 -14.18
N ASP A 81 -12.45 20.60 -14.81
CA ASP A 81 -12.93 19.44 -15.58
C ASP A 81 -13.70 18.46 -14.70
N VAL A 82 -13.20 18.19 -13.48
CA VAL A 82 -13.90 17.36 -12.48
C VAL A 82 -15.23 18.00 -12.07
N ILE A 83 -15.27 19.31 -11.85
CA ILE A 83 -16.51 20.03 -11.52
C ILE A 83 -17.52 19.94 -12.68
N HIS A 84 -17.06 20.12 -13.93
CA HIS A 84 -17.92 19.99 -15.10
C HIS A 84 -18.45 18.57 -15.28
N ALA A 85 -17.67 17.53 -14.95
CA ALA A 85 -18.18 16.16 -14.96
C ALA A 85 -19.39 15.99 -14.03
N PHE A 86 -19.35 16.58 -12.83
CA PHE A 86 -20.50 16.57 -11.91
C PHE A 86 -21.69 17.44 -12.34
N LYS A 87 -21.44 18.53 -13.08
CA LYS A 87 -22.50 19.35 -13.68
C LYS A 87 -23.20 18.61 -14.82
N ASN A 88 -22.42 17.91 -15.65
CA ASN A 88 -22.92 17.19 -16.82
C ASN A 88 -23.67 15.91 -16.44
N ASP A 89 -23.29 15.25 -15.34
CA ASP A 89 -24.00 14.10 -14.80
C ASP A 89 -24.48 14.34 -13.36
N PRO A 90 -25.77 14.69 -13.16
CA PRO A 90 -26.35 14.86 -11.83
C PRO A 90 -26.33 13.61 -10.95
N LYS A 91 -26.23 12.40 -11.55
CA LYS A 91 -26.19 11.12 -10.82
C LYS A 91 -24.77 10.77 -10.36
N LEU A 92 -23.76 11.43 -10.91
CA LEU A 92 -22.38 11.25 -10.49
C LEU A 92 -22.19 11.82 -9.07
N GLY A 93 -22.12 10.92 -8.09
CA GLY A 93 -21.93 11.26 -6.68
C GLY A 93 -20.46 11.34 -6.27
N GLU A 94 -19.57 10.65 -6.99
CA GLU A 94 -18.14 10.59 -6.72
C GLU A 94 -17.36 10.51 -8.03
N PHE A 95 -16.18 11.11 -8.07
CA PHE A 95 -15.24 11.00 -9.17
C PHE A 95 -13.94 10.40 -8.66
N VAL A 96 -13.45 9.37 -9.34
CA VAL A 96 -12.16 8.74 -9.03
C VAL A 96 -11.32 8.73 -10.29
N GLY A 97 -10.12 9.30 -10.21
CA GLY A 97 -9.21 9.38 -11.34
C GLY A 97 -7.77 9.22 -10.92
N LEU A 98 -6.93 8.75 -11.84
CA LEU A 98 -5.47 8.80 -11.69
C LEU A 98 -4.95 10.00 -12.46
N ARG A 99 -4.06 10.77 -11.84
CA ARG A 99 -3.45 11.95 -12.43
C ARG A 99 -1.94 11.84 -12.34
N GLU A 100 -1.28 11.95 -13.49
CA GLU A 100 0.17 12.10 -13.54
C GLU A 100 0.57 13.51 -13.09
N THR A 101 1.58 13.59 -12.23
CA THR A 101 2.11 14.84 -11.70
C THR A 101 3.63 14.82 -11.76
N ALA A 102 4.28 15.97 -11.56
CA ALA A 102 5.74 16.05 -11.53
C ALA A 102 6.38 15.16 -10.45
N THR A 103 5.66 14.84 -9.37
CA THR A 103 6.11 13.99 -8.27
C THR A 103 5.61 12.54 -8.39
N GLY A 104 5.00 12.18 -9.53
CA GLY A 104 4.49 10.85 -9.83
C GLY A 104 2.96 10.77 -9.90
N PRO A 105 2.38 9.56 -9.97
CA PRO A 105 0.95 9.36 -10.08
C PRO A 105 0.21 9.60 -8.76
N PHE A 106 -0.91 10.32 -8.83
CA PHE A 106 -1.79 10.60 -7.71
C PHE A 106 -3.18 10.02 -7.96
N LEU A 107 -3.74 9.41 -6.92
CA LEU A 107 -5.16 9.11 -6.88
C LEU A 107 -5.92 10.38 -6.52
N THR A 108 -6.82 10.79 -7.40
CA THR A 108 -7.76 11.88 -7.18
C THR A 108 -9.12 11.28 -6.82
N PHE A 109 -9.66 11.67 -5.67
CA PHE A 109 -11.00 11.32 -5.22
C PHE A 109 -11.79 12.59 -4.95
N ALA A 110 -12.92 12.77 -5.61
CA ALA A 110 -13.71 13.99 -5.49
C ALA A 110 -15.20 13.71 -5.27
N ARG A 111 -15.86 14.66 -4.61
CA ARG A 111 -17.32 14.71 -4.44
C ARG A 111 -17.84 16.07 -4.88
N PRO A 112 -19.04 16.13 -5.50
CA PRO A 112 -19.60 17.40 -5.93
C PRO A 112 -20.02 18.23 -4.74
N PHE A 113 -19.76 19.53 -4.82
CA PHE A 113 -20.35 20.49 -3.90
C PHE A 113 -21.65 21.04 -4.51
N ARG A 114 -22.74 20.29 -4.29
CA ARG A 114 -24.10 20.67 -4.71
C ARG A 114 -24.73 21.60 -3.67
N LEU A 115 -25.17 22.77 -4.10
CA LEU A 115 -25.78 23.76 -3.22
C LEU A 115 -27.23 23.37 -2.87
N THR A 116 -27.44 22.51 -1.88
CA THR A 116 -28.79 22.05 -1.51
C THR A 116 -29.45 22.88 -0.42
N ASP A 117 -28.67 23.64 0.36
CA ASP A 117 -29.16 24.49 1.44
C ASP A 117 -29.33 25.95 0.98
N LYS A 118 -30.54 26.48 1.13
CA LYS A 118 -30.85 27.89 0.82
C LYS A 118 -30.11 28.88 1.73
N ALA A 119 -29.69 28.47 2.92
CA ALA A 119 -28.93 29.32 3.84
C ALA A 119 -27.63 29.85 3.23
N CYS A 120 -27.02 29.11 2.28
CA CYS A 120 -25.83 29.55 1.57
C CYS A 120 -26.09 30.81 0.72
N LEU A 121 -27.31 30.98 0.20
CA LEU A 121 -27.68 32.14 -0.62
C LEU A 121 -27.78 33.44 0.18
N ALA A 122 -27.81 33.38 1.52
CA ALA A 122 -27.71 34.57 2.35
C ALA A 122 -26.36 35.30 2.18
N CYS A 123 -25.30 34.59 1.77
CA CYS A 123 -23.98 35.16 1.52
C CYS A 123 -23.58 35.13 0.04
N HIS A 124 -24.08 34.17 -0.74
CA HIS A 124 -23.57 33.88 -2.09
C HIS A 124 -24.55 34.17 -3.23
N SER A 125 -25.71 34.78 -2.95
CA SER A 125 -26.66 35.19 -4.00
C SER A 125 -26.16 36.41 -4.77
N THR A 126 -26.34 37.61 -4.23
CA THR A 126 -25.83 38.85 -4.80
C THR A 126 -24.96 39.58 -3.78
N PRO A 127 -24.01 40.43 -4.22
CA PRO A 127 -23.22 41.22 -3.29
C PRO A 127 -24.08 42.09 -2.36
N ALA A 128 -25.21 42.62 -2.84
CA ALA A 128 -26.09 43.46 -2.03
C ALA A 128 -26.81 42.70 -0.89
N ALA A 129 -27.00 41.39 -1.04
CA ALA A 129 -27.63 40.54 -0.02
C ALA A 129 -26.63 39.99 1.01
N ALA A 130 -25.34 40.03 0.70
CA ALA A 130 -24.31 39.44 1.53
C ALA A 130 -23.98 40.31 2.76
N PRO A 131 -23.47 39.72 3.85
CA PRO A 131 -23.03 40.49 5.02
C PRO A 131 -21.99 41.55 4.63
N PRO A 132 -22.17 42.83 5.02
CA PRO A 132 -21.21 43.89 4.69
C PRO A 132 -19.78 43.55 5.13
N THR A 133 -19.66 42.95 6.32
CA THR A 133 -18.37 42.52 6.88
C THR A 133 -17.66 41.45 6.03
N MET A 134 -18.41 40.62 5.29
CA MET A 134 -17.85 39.65 4.35
C MET A 134 -17.28 40.35 3.11
N ILE A 135 -18.02 41.34 2.60
CA ILE A 135 -17.62 42.15 1.45
C ILE A 135 -16.39 42.98 1.80
N ASP A 136 -16.30 43.52 3.02
CA ASP A 136 -15.13 44.26 3.49
C ASP A 136 -13.87 43.38 3.48
N LEU A 137 -14.01 42.08 3.75
CA LEU A 137 -12.89 41.14 3.79
C LEU A 137 -12.52 40.57 2.41
N TYR A 138 -13.51 40.22 1.59
CA TYR A 138 -13.29 39.47 0.34
C TYR A 138 -13.63 40.24 -0.94
N GLY A 139 -14.20 41.44 -0.81
CA GLY A 139 -14.74 42.22 -1.92
C GLY A 139 -16.06 41.70 -2.45
N ASN A 140 -16.55 42.32 -3.52
CA ASN A 140 -17.85 42.05 -4.14
C ASN A 140 -17.77 41.29 -5.48
N SER A 141 -16.57 40.89 -5.91
CA SER A 141 -16.33 40.40 -7.27
C SER A 141 -16.42 38.89 -7.44
N ASN A 142 -16.14 38.11 -6.37
CA ASN A 142 -16.08 36.64 -6.45
C ASN A 142 -17.02 35.99 -5.42
N GLY A 143 -17.44 34.76 -5.67
CA GLY A 143 -18.25 33.98 -4.72
C GLY A 143 -19.72 34.38 -4.65
N PHE A 144 -20.24 35.03 -5.70
CA PHE A 144 -21.65 35.38 -5.84
C PHE A 144 -22.28 34.74 -7.09
N GLY A 145 -23.59 34.86 -7.24
CA GLY A 145 -24.35 34.32 -8.36
C GLY A 145 -24.63 32.81 -8.24
N TRP A 146 -24.45 32.23 -7.06
CA TRP A 146 -24.71 30.81 -6.84
C TRP A 146 -26.21 30.53 -6.92
N GLN A 147 -26.57 29.36 -7.46
CA GLN A 147 -27.96 28.93 -7.62
C GLN A 147 -28.22 27.66 -6.81
N LEU A 148 -29.43 27.58 -6.24
CA LEU A 148 -29.87 26.40 -5.51
C LEU A 148 -29.89 25.18 -6.44
N ASN A 149 -29.39 24.05 -5.95
CA ASN A 149 -29.21 22.78 -6.64
C ASN A 149 -28.13 22.76 -7.74
N ASP A 150 -27.39 23.85 -7.94
CA ASP A 150 -26.23 23.84 -8.85
C ASP A 150 -24.99 23.20 -8.19
N VAL A 151 -24.11 22.64 -9.00
CA VAL A 151 -22.75 22.25 -8.60
C VAL A 151 -21.85 23.45 -8.81
N ILE A 152 -21.45 24.08 -7.72
CA ILE A 152 -20.58 25.27 -7.75
C ILE A 152 -19.08 24.91 -7.69
N GLY A 153 -18.79 23.67 -7.31
CA GLY A 153 -17.44 23.20 -7.01
C GLY A 153 -17.38 21.72 -6.67
N ALA A 154 -16.22 21.28 -6.20
CA ALA A 154 -15.95 19.92 -5.77
C ALA A 154 -15.02 19.91 -4.56
N GLN A 155 -15.28 18.99 -3.64
CA GLN A 155 -14.30 18.60 -2.62
C GLN A 155 -13.36 17.60 -3.29
N ILE A 156 -12.06 17.83 -3.25
CA ILE A 156 -11.07 17.05 -3.96
C ILE A 156 -9.97 16.63 -2.98
N VAL A 157 -9.71 15.33 -2.94
CA VAL A 157 -8.62 14.71 -2.21
C VAL A 157 -7.62 14.16 -3.22
N SER A 158 -6.34 14.52 -3.08
CA SER A 158 -5.27 13.89 -3.84
C SER A 158 -4.35 13.11 -2.91
N VAL A 159 -4.07 11.86 -3.26
CA VAL A 159 -3.23 10.96 -2.48
C VAL A 159 -2.13 10.37 -3.36
N PRO A 160 -0.84 10.40 -2.95
CA PRO A 160 0.26 9.89 -3.76
C PRO A 160 0.19 8.37 -3.88
N MET A 161 0.27 7.82 -5.09
CA MET A 161 0.31 6.36 -5.27
C MET A 161 1.65 5.76 -4.81
N SER A 162 2.72 6.55 -4.76
CA SER A 162 4.05 6.12 -4.32
C SER A 162 4.03 5.51 -2.92
N VAL A 163 3.20 6.00 -2.00
CA VAL A 163 3.06 5.46 -0.64
C VAL A 163 2.51 4.03 -0.66
N ALA A 164 1.47 3.78 -1.45
CA ALA A 164 0.94 2.42 -1.62
C ALA A 164 1.92 1.50 -2.34
N LEU A 165 2.56 1.97 -3.40
CA LEU A 165 3.50 1.19 -4.18
C LEU A 165 4.74 0.81 -3.35
N ASN A 166 5.27 1.73 -2.54
CA ASN A 166 6.39 1.46 -1.64
C ASN A 166 6.02 0.47 -0.54
N ARG A 167 4.83 0.60 0.06
CA ARG A 167 4.32 -0.39 1.03
C ARG A 167 4.16 -1.77 0.38
N ALA A 168 3.59 -1.84 -0.82
CA ALA A 168 3.43 -3.09 -1.56
C ALA A 168 4.78 -3.74 -1.89
N ASN A 169 5.74 -2.96 -2.39
CA ASN A 169 7.08 -3.44 -2.70
C ASN A 169 7.80 -3.98 -1.46
N ARG A 170 7.69 -3.31 -0.31
CA ARG A 170 8.31 -3.78 0.93
C ARG A 170 7.70 -5.11 1.41
N SER A 171 6.38 -5.24 1.37
CA SER A 171 5.69 -6.49 1.70
C SER A 171 6.05 -7.61 0.73
N LEU A 172 6.12 -7.31 -0.56
CA LEU A 172 6.52 -8.26 -1.59
C LEU A 172 7.96 -8.75 -1.38
N LEU A 173 8.89 -7.82 -1.13
CA LEU A 173 10.29 -8.15 -0.83
C LEU A 173 10.41 -9.00 0.44
N ALA A 174 9.65 -8.69 1.48
CA ALA A 174 9.63 -9.50 2.70
C ALA A 174 9.09 -10.91 2.44
N PHE A 175 8.03 -11.03 1.63
CA PHE A 175 7.45 -12.32 1.24
C PHE A 175 8.39 -13.15 0.36
N VAL A 176 8.97 -12.54 -0.67
CA VAL A 176 9.97 -13.21 -1.52
C VAL A 176 11.19 -13.60 -0.70
N GLY A 177 11.67 -12.71 0.18
CA GLY A 177 12.79 -12.99 1.08
C GLY A 177 12.52 -14.16 2.01
N SER A 178 11.32 -14.26 2.61
CA SER A 178 10.97 -15.40 3.46
C SER A 178 10.83 -16.70 2.68
N LEU A 179 10.24 -16.66 1.48
CA LEU A 179 10.12 -17.82 0.60
C LEU A 179 11.50 -18.31 0.13
N SER A 180 12.38 -17.39 -0.26
CA SER A 180 13.76 -17.70 -0.62
C SER A 180 14.53 -18.28 0.56
N ALA A 181 14.34 -17.76 1.77
CA ALA A 181 14.98 -18.31 2.97
C ALA A 181 14.54 -19.75 3.24
N VAL A 182 13.23 -20.05 3.16
CA VAL A 182 12.70 -21.41 3.30
C VAL A 182 13.29 -22.33 2.23
N PHE A 183 13.36 -21.88 0.99
CA PHE A 183 13.94 -22.65 -0.12
C PHE A 183 15.42 -22.97 0.09
N VAL A 184 16.22 -21.98 0.53
CA VAL A 184 17.64 -22.17 0.86
C VAL A 184 17.81 -23.16 2.00
N VAL A 185 17.00 -23.05 3.06
CA VAL A 185 17.03 -24.00 4.19
C VAL A 185 16.71 -25.42 3.72
N MET A 186 15.68 -25.57 2.88
CA MET A 186 15.31 -26.87 2.31
C MET A 186 16.43 -27.46 1.44
N LEU A 187 17.07 -26.64 0.60
CA LEU A 187 18.23 -27.06 -0.20
C LEU A 187 19.41 -27.51 0.68
N VAL A 188 19.72 -26.77 1.73
CA VAL A 188 20.79 -27.12 2.68
C VAL A 188 20.47 -28.44 3.37
N ILE A 189 19.25 -28.61 3.89
CA ILE A 189 18.82 -29.85 4.54
C ILE A 189 18.92 -31.03 3.56
N LEU A 190 18.42 -30.87 2.33
CA LEU A 190 18.47 -31.92 1.33
C LEU A 190 19.90 -32.27 0.93
N ASN A 191 20.78 -31.27 0.79
CA ASN A 191 22.20 -31.50 0.47
C ASN A 191 22.94 -32.20 1.62
N VAL A 192 22.70 -31.79 2.87
CA VAL A 192 23.25 -32.44 4.07
C VAL A 192 22.76 -33.88 4.17
N LEU A 193 21.46 -34.10 4.01
CA LEU A 193 20.87 -35.44 4.06
C LEU A 193 21.44 -36.33 2.95
N MET A 194 21.53 -35.83 1.72
CA MET A 194 22.12 -36.56 0.60
C MET A 194 23.60 -36.88 0.85
N HIS A 195 24.36 -35.95 1.42
CA HIS A 195 25.79 -36.15 1.73
C HIS A 195 25.99 -37.27 2.75
N PHE A 196 25.25 -37.26 3.86
CA PHE A 196 25.44 -38.22 4.95
C PHE A 196 24.75 -39.57 4.71
N ILE A 197 23.57 -39.59 4.07
CA ILE A 197 22.80 -40.83 3.86
C ILE A 197 23.25 -41.57 2.60
N ILE A 198 23.61 -40.87 1.52
CA ILE A 198 23.89 -41.50 0.23
C ILE A 198 25.38 -41.41 -0.12
N LEU A 199 25.94 -40.20 -0.23
CA LEU A 199 27.29 -40.02 -0.78
C LEU A 199 28.38 -40.63 0.10
N LYS A 200 28.36 -40.37 1.41
CA LYS A 200 29.40 -40.86 2.34
C LYS A 200 29.44 -42.41 2.43
N PRO A 201 28.32 -43.12 2.62
CA PRO A 201 28.32 -44.60 2.58
C PRO A 201 28.84 -45.19 1.28
N ILE A 202 28.46 -44.60 0.13
CA ILE A 202 28.95 -45.07 -1.18
C ILE A 202 30.47 -44.88 -1.28
N GLN A 203 30.99 -43.74 -0.81
CA GLN A 203 32.44 -43.48 -0.80
C GLN A 203 33.19 -44.47 0.11
N GLU A 204 32.66 -44.79 1.28
CA GLU A 204 33.24 -45.77 2.21
C GLU A 204 33.27 -47.19 1.60
N ILE A 205 32.16 -47.65 1.02
CA ILE A 205 32.09 -48.95 0.32
C ILE A 205 33.06 -48.98 -0.87
N THR A 206 33.14 -47.89 -1.64
CA THR A 206 34.04 -47.79 -2.80
C THR A 206 35.52 -47.84 -2.38
N ALA A 207 35.86 -47.18 -1.27
CA ALA A 207 37.21 -47.20 -0.72
C ALA A 207 37.60 -48.61 -0.24
N LEU A 208 36.71 -49.28 0.48
CA LEU A 208 36.91 -50.68 0.92
C LEU A 208 37.06 -51.62 -0.28
N ALA A 209 36.22 -51.47 -1.30
CA ALA A 209 36.31 -52.27 -2.53
C ALA A 209 37.67 -52.10 -3.21
N ARG A 210 38.19 -50.86 -3.27
CA ARG A 210 39.51 -50.56 -3.83
C ARG A 210 40.62 -51.25 -3.03
N ASP A 211 40.56 -51.20 -1.71
CA ASP A 211 41.54 -51.85 -0.82
C ASP A 211 41.55 -53.38 -0.98
N VAL A 212 40.37 -54.00 -1.02
CA VAL A 212 40.24 -55.46 -1.27
C VAL A 212 40.78 -55.83 -2.65
N SER A 213 40.47 -55.04 -3.68
CA SER A 213 40.96 -55.30 -5.05
C SER A 213 42.49 -55.16 -5.18
N ALA A 214 43.12 -54.36 -4.32
CA ALA A 214 44.56 -54.17 -4.26
C ALA A 214 45.30 -55.28 -3.48
N GLY A 215 44.58 -56.32 -3.01
CA GLY A 215 45.18 -57.46 -2.31
C GLY A 215 45.43 -57.22 -0.82
N LYS A 216 44.85 -56.18 -0.21
CA LYS A 216 44.87 -56.04 1.26
C LYS A 216 43.91 -57.07 1.87
N THR A 217 44.46 -58.04 2.59
CA THR A 217 43.70 -59.19 3.12
C THR A 217 43.11 -58.97 4.51
N ASP A 218 43.57 -57.96 5.26
CA ASP A 218 43.11 -57.63 6.61
C ASP A 218 42.25 -56.34 6.64
N VAL A 219 41.24 -56.29 5.77
CA VAL A 219 40.32 -55.14 5.69
C VAL A 219 39.05 -55.47 6.49
N GLN A 220 38.68 -54.62 7.45
CA GLN A 220 37.43 -54.78 8.21
C GLN A 220 36.21 -54.70 7.28
N GLU A 221 35.19 -55.49 7.60
CA GLU A 221 33.91 -55.46 6.89
C GLU A 221 33.20 -54.11 7.04
N TYR A 222 32.45 -53.72 6.00
CA TYR A 222 31.65 -52.52 6.06
C TYR A 222 30.53 -52.68 7.11
N PRO A 223 30.39 -51.76 8.08
CA PRO A 223 29.34 -51.84 9.10
C PRO A 223 27.99 -51.47 8.49
N VAL A 224 27.23 -52.49 8.07
CA VAL A 224 25.89 -52.30 7.51
C VAL A 224 24.94 -51.77 8.57
N ARG A 225 24.36 -50.59 8.33
CA ARG A 225 23.29 -49.99 9.14
C ARG A 225 22.10 -49.65 8.25
N GLY A 226 20.89 -49.82 8.77
CA GLY A 226 19.64 -49.47 8.07
C GLY A 226 19.03 -50.61 7.23
N SER A 227 17.97 -50.25 6.50
CA SER A 227 17.14 -51.17 5.69
C SER A 227 16.86 -50.64 4.28
N ASP A 228 17.60 -49.63 3.83
CA ASP A 228 17.49 -49.02 2.49
C ASP A 228 18.40 -49.71 1.45
N GLU A 229 18.39 -49.20 0.22
CA GLU A 229 19.19 -49.70 -0.89
C GLU A 229 20.71 -49.66 -0.59
N ILE A 230 21.17 -48.67 0.18
CA ILE A 230 22.58 -48.55 0.61
C ILE A 230 22.96 -49.69 1.56
N SER A 231 22.09 -50.03 2.51
CA SER A 231 22.30 -51.16 3.42
C SER A 231 22.32 -52.49 2.67
N SER A 232 21.48 -52.62 1.63
CA SER A 232 21.46 -53.80 0.75
C SER A 232 22.77 -53.91 -0.03
N LEU A 233 23.27 -52.81 -0.60
CA LEU A 233 24.57 -52.75 -1.28
C LEU A 233 25.72 -53.15 -0.34
N GLY A 234 25.74 -52.63 0.90
CA GLY A 234 26.74 -52.99 1.90
C GLY A 234 26.75 -54.48 2.25
N ARG A 235 25.57 -55.12 2.37
CA ARG A 235 25.46 -56.57 2.60
C ARG A 235 26.03 -57.38 1.44
N SER A 236 25.63 -57.04 0.21
CA SER A 236 26.11 -57.69 -1.01
C SER A 236 27.63 -57.55 -1.16
N PHE A 237 28.18 -56.38 -0.84
CA PHE A 237 29.63 -56.13 -0.83
C PHE A 237 30.37 -57.04 0.17
N ASN A 238 29.89 -57.14 1.41
CA ASN A 238 30.52 -58.01 2.42
C ASN A 238 30.48 -59.49 2.02
N LEU A 239 29.39 -59.96 1.40
CA LEU A 239 29.31 -61.33 0.88
C LEU A 239 30.35 -61.59 -0.22
N MET A 240 30.49 -60.66 -1.17
CA MET A 240 31.51 -60.73 -2.21
C MET A 240 32.92 -60.76 -1.61
N HIS A 241 33.22 -59.87 -0.66
CA HIS A 241 34.50 -59.81 0.03
C HIS A 241 34.88 -61.14 0.70
N ARG A 242 33.97 -61.74 1.49
CA ARG A 242 34.18 -63.06 2.11
C ARG A 242 34.44 -64.17 1.10
N SER A 243 33.69 -64.15 0.00
CA SER A 243 33.79 -65.16 -1.06
C SER A 243 35.16 -65.10 -1.74
N LEU A 244 35.67 -63.89 -1.96
CA LEU A 244 36.97 -63.62 -2.56
C LEU A 244 38.12 -63.98 -1.62
N GLN A 245 38.04 -63.64 -0.32
CA GLN A 245 39.00 -64.07 0.70
C GLN A 245 39.09 -65.60 0.80
N ASN A 246 37.94 -66.29 0.80
CA ASN A 246 37.90 -67.75 0.83
C ASN A 246 38.56 -68.37 -0.42
N ALA A 247 38.29 -67.81 -1.60
CA ALA A 247 38.90 -68.27 -2.85
C ALA A 247 40.44 -68.06 -2.84
N MET A 248 40.94 -66.91 -2.36
CA MET A 248 42.38 -66.67 -2.22
C MET A 248 43.05 -67.64 -1.24
N ARG A 249 42.44 -67.88 -0.07
CA ARG A 249 42.94 -68.88 0.90
C ARG A 249 43.01 -70.29 0.33
N MET A 250 42.06 -70.66 -0.53
CA MET A 250 42.10 -71.97 -1.21
C MET A 250 43.24 -72.07 -2.23
N LEU A 251 43.66 -70.96 -2.83
CA LEU A 251 44.81 -70.91 -3.75
C LEU A 251 46.16 -70.86 -3.03
N GLU A 252 46.23 -70.26 -1.84
CA GLU A 252 47.45 -70.23 -1.00
C GLU A 252 47.63 -71.51 -0.15
N GLY A 253 46.57 -72.30 0.04
CA GLY A 253 46.55 -73.56 0.80
C GLY A 253 46.97 -74.80 0.01
N THR A 254 47.56 -74.62 -1.18
CA THR A 254 48.23 -75.63 -2.01
C THR A 254 49.68 -75.23 -2.21
#